data_AF-A0A1E7RPH5-F1
#
_entry.id   AF-A0A1E7RPH5-F1
#
_cell.length_a   1.000
_cell.length_b   1.000
_cell.length_c   1.000
_cell.angle_alpha   90.00
_cell.angle_beta   90.00
_cell.angle_gamma   90.00
#
_symmetry.space_group_name_H-M   'P 1'
#
loop_
_entity.id
_entity.type
_entity.pdbx_description
1 polymer ?
#
loop_
_entity_poly.entity_id
_entity_poly.type
_entity_poly.pdbx_seq_one_letter_code
_entity_poly.pdbx_strand_id
1 'polypeptide(L)'
;MVESGNPEAIYLSSMSSYPGEDNSEFEARHLRLLAEAAGKGYAPAQFTLGMYHLFGDRVRLDPGLAMSFMAPAAAHGYPPGEYEYGFALLRGMGVAKDEEEGLRLIRKAAAAGNEVALEFLQEREGLA
;
A
#
# COMPACT_ATOMS: atom_id res chain seq x y z
N MET A 1 -29.12 -4.96 -11.35
CA MET A 1 -28.06 -5.62 -10.56
C MET A 1 -27.29 -4.51 -9.89
N VAL A 2 -27.34 -4.45 -8.56
CA VAL A 2 -26.65 -3.41 -7.79
C VAL A 2 -25.16 -3.65 -7.99
N GLU A 3 -24.45 -2.65 -8.52
CA GLU A 3 -22.99 -2.62 -8.52
C GLU A 3 -22.54 -2.96 -7.09
N SER A 4 -21.95 -4.14 -6.91
CA SER A 4 -21.19 -4.44 -5.71
C SER A 4 -20.16 -3.31 -5.58
N GLY A 5 -20.41 -2.36 -4.66
CA GLY A 5 -19.90 -0.98 -4.72
C GLY A 5 -18.46 -0.86 -5.22
N ASN A 6 -18.28 0.01 -6.22
CA ASN A 6 -17.00 0.24 -6.89
C ASN A 6 -15.91 0.54 -5.83
N PRO A 7 -14.84 -0.28 -5.75
CA PRO A 7 -13.76 -0.10 -4.76
C PRO A 7 -13.11 1.28 -4.80
N GLU A 8 -12.93 1.84 -6.00
CA GLU A 8 -12.38 3.18 -6.18
C GLU A 8 -13.30 4.24 -5.60
N ALA A 9 -14.60 4.16 -5.89
CA ALA A 9 -15.58 5.11 -5.36
C ALA A 9 -15.65 5.05 -3.82
N ILE A 10 -15.56 3.85 -3.24
CA ILE A 10 -15.50 3.66 -1.78
C ILE A 10 -14.23 4.31 -1.21
N TYR A 11 -13.07 4.08 -1.84
CA TYR A 11 -11.81 4.71 -1.45
C TYR A 11 -11.86 6.23 -1.53
N LEU A 12 -12.35 6.80 -2.64
CA LEU A 12 -12.50 8.25 -2.80
C LEU A 12 -13.46 8.84 -1.75
N SER A 13 -14.54 8.12 -1.43
CA SER A 13 -15.47 8.51 -0.37
C SER A 13 -14.80 8.53 1.00
N SER A 14 -13.83 7.64 1.26
CA SER A 14 -13.06 7.62 2.51
C SER A 14 -12.27 8.91 2.77
N MET A 15 -11.90 9.65 1.71
CA MET A 15 -11.11 10.88 1.80
C MET A 15 -11.96 12.16 1.85
N SER A 16 -13.25 12.06 1.55
CA SER A 16 -14.18 13.20 1.56
C SER A 16 -14.58 13.53 3.00
N SER A 17 -14.68 14.81 3.36
CA SER A 17 -15.25 15.27 4.63
C SER A 17 -16.67 15.79 4.42
N TYR A 18 -17.54 15.60 5.42
CA TYR A 18 -18.93 16.06 5.37
C TYR A 18 -19.18 17.29 6.25
N PRO A 19 -20.12 18.19 5.88
CA PRO A 19 -20.47 19.34 6.70
C PRO A 19 -20.92 18.92 8.10
N GLY A 20 -20.27 19.47 9.13
CA GLY A 20 -20.57 19.17 10.54
C GLY A 20 -19.93 17.89 11.09
N GLU A 21 -19.18 17.15 10.28
CA GLU A 21 -18.42 15.97 10.71
C GLU A 21 -17.24 16.40 11.57
N ASP A 22 -17.12 15.82 12.76
CA ASP A 22 -15.94 16.02 13.60
C ASP A 22 -14.78 15.10 13.18
N ASN A 23 -13.57 15.35 13.72
CA ASN A 23 -12.39 14.58 13.35
C ASN A 23 -12.50 13.09 13.71
N SER A 24 -13.18 12.75 14.81
CA SER A 24 -13.32 11.36 15.26
C SER A 24 -14.27 10.59 14.36
N GLU A 25 -15.38 11.22 13.96
CA GLU A 25 -16.34 10.69 12.99
C GLU A 25 -15.68 10.48 11.63
N PHE A 26 -14.91 11.46 11.16
CA PHE A 26 -14.14 11.36 9.92
C PHE A 26 -13.15 10.20 9.97
N GLU A 27 -12.33 10.09 11.02
CA GLU A 27 -11.33 9.04 11.14
C GLU A 27 -11.94 7.64 11.19
N ALA A 28 -13.01 7.45 11.97
CA ALA A 28 -13.70 6.18 12.06
C ALA A 28 -14.31 5.76 10.71
N ARG A 29 -14.94 6.70 9.99
CA ARG A 29 -15.50 6.44 8.66
C ARG A 29 -14.41 6.18 7.64
N HIS A 30 -13.33 6.97 7.66
CA HIS A 30 -12.19 6.83 6.78
C HIS A 30 -11.62 5.41 6.87
N LEU A 31 -11.28 4.94 8.07
CA LEU A 31 -10.72 3.60 8.27
C LEU A 31 -11.69 2.50 7.84
N ARG A 32 -12.99 2.65 8.11
CA ARG A 32 -14.00 1.67 7.71
C ARG A 32 -14.10 1.54 6.18
N LEU A 33 -14.20 2.67 5.48
CA LEU A 33 -14.30 2.68 4.01
C LEU A 33 -12.99 2.23 3.35
N LEU A 34 -11.85 2.60 3.94
CA LEU A 34 -10.53 2.16 3.49
C LEU A 34 -10.41 0.63 3.57
N ALA A 35 -10.78 0.04 4.71
CA ALA A 35 -10.79 -1.42 4.89
C ALA A 35 -11.76 -2.12 3.93
N GLU A 36 -12.93 -1.53 3.66
CA GLU A 36 -13.89 -2.06 2.69
C GLU A 36 -13.32 -2.06 1.26
N ALA A 37 -12.72 -0.95 0.82
CA ALA A 37 -12.08 -0.86 -0.50
C ALA A 37 -10.89 -1.82 -0.63
N ALA A 38 -10.08 -1.95 0.43
CA ALA A 38 -8.95 -2.88 0.46
C ALA A 38 -9.42 -4.34 0.38
N GLY A 39 -10.49 -4.70 1.11
CA GLY A 39 -11.12 -6.03 1.07
C GLY A 39 -11.74 -6.36 -0.29
N LYS A 40 -12.05 -5.35 -1.11
CA LYS A 40 -12.50 -5.49 -2.50
C LYS A 40 -11.35 -5.54 -3.53
N GLY A 41 -10.10 -5.55 -3.09
CA GLY A 41 -8.94 -5.64 -3.97
C GLY A 41 -8.44 -4.31 -4.54
N TYR A 42 -8.88 -3.17 -4.01
CA TYR A 42 -8.40 -1.88 -4.50
C TYR A 42 -6.97 -1.64 -4.06
N ALA A 43 -6.02 -1.75 -5.00
CA ALA A 43 -4.60 -1.67 -4.70
C ALA A 43 -4.18 -0.38 -3.97
N PRO A 44 -4.71 0.83 -4.30
CA PRO A 44 -4.44 2.03 -3.51
C PRO A 44 -4.92 1.93 -2.06
N ALA A 45 -6.10 1.34 -1.81
CA ALA A 45 -6.61 1.17 -0.45
C ALA A 45 -5.78 0.16 0.36
N GLN A 46 -5.39 -0.94 -0.28
CA GLN A 46 -4.50 -1.95 0.30
C GLN A 46 -3.14 -1.31 0.66
N PHE A 47 -2.56 -0.52 -0.24
CA PHE A 47 -1.33 0.21 0.01
C PHE A 47 -1.46 1.17 1.20
N THR A 48 -2.49 2.03 1.22
CA THR A 48 -2.70 3.00 2.30
C THR A 48 -2.90 2.33 3.65
N LEU A 49 -3.69 1.25 3.71
CA LEU A 49 -3.89 0.51 4.96
C LEU A 49 -2.60 -0.20 5.41
N GLY A 50 -1.81 -0.70 4.46
CA GLY A 50 -0.46 -1.20 4.71
C GLY A 50 0.44 -0.14 5.35
N MET A 51 0.46 1.08 4.80
CA MET A 51 1.25 2.20 5.33
C MET A 51 0.84 2.57 6.75
N TYR A 52 -0.47 2.60 7.05
CA TYR A 52 -0.97 2.85 8.40
C TYR A 52 -0.45 1.83 9.41
N HIS A 53 -0.44 0.55 9.06
CA HIS A 53 0.15 -0.48 9.92
C HIS A 53 1.68 -0.43 9.99
N LEU A 54 2.36 0.00 8.92
CA LEU A 54 3.81 0.09 8.91
C LEU A 54 4.32 1.17 9.85
N PHE A 55 3.64 2.32 9.90
CA PHE A 55 4.03 3.47 10.72
C PHE A 55 3.27 3.61 12.05
N GLY A 56 2.20 2.82 12.25
CA GLY A 56 1.32 2.98 13.41
C GLY A 56 0.49 4.28 13.36
N ASP A 57 0.14 4.73 12.16
CA ASP A 57 -0.69 5.93 11.95
C ASP A 57 -2.16 5.53 11.93
N ARG A 58 -2.99 6.11 12.82
CA ARG A 58 -4.42 5.79 13.05
C ARG A 58 -4.73 4.35 13.50
N VAL A 59 -3.78 3.43 13.36
CA VAL A 59 -3.89 2.01 13.73
C VAL A 59 -2.65 1.56 14.49
N ARG A 60 -2.70 0.35 15.07
CA ARG A 60 -1.54 -0.25 15.74
C ARG A 60 -0.44 -0.58 14.72
N LEU A 61 0.80 -0.22 15.06
CA LEU A 61 1.99 -0.61 14.33
C LEU A 61 2.11 -2.14 14.27
N ASP A 62 2.12 -2.68 13.06
CA ASP A 62 2.26 -4.11 12.75
C ASP A 62 2.83 -4.29 11.34
N PRO A 63 4.16 -4.44 11.21
CA PRO A 63 4.80 -4.63 9.91
C PRO A 63 4.36 -5.91 9.19
N GLY A 64 3.97 -6.96 9.92
CA GLY A 64 3.49 -8.20 9.29
C GLY A 64 2.14 -8.01 8.64
N LEU A 65 1.22 -7.37 9.36
CA LEU A 65 -0.08 -7.00 8.82
C LEU A 65 0.06 -5.99 7.67
N ALA A 66 0.97 -5.02 7.78
CA ALA A 66 1.29 -4.09 6.69
C ALA A 66 1.65 -4.82 5.40
N MET A 67 2.56 -5.80 5.47
CA MET A 67 2.97 -6.57 4.30
C MET A 67 1.87 -7.48 3.76
N SER A 68 0.96 -7.97 4.60
CA SER A 68 -0.21 -8.72 4.14
C SER A 68 -1.16 -7.87 3.27
N PHE A 69 -1.18 -6.55 3.46
CA PHE A 69 -1.89 -5.61 2.60
C PHE A 69 -1.07 -5.17 1.38
N MET A 70 0.24 -4.99 1.51
CA MET A 70 1.10 -4.56 0.38
C MET A 70 1.35 -5.67 -0.64
N ALA A 71 1.41 -6.93 -0.23
CA ALA A 71 1.59 -8.08 -1.12
C ALA A 71 0.54 -8.16 -2.25
N PRO A 72 -0.78 -8.08 -1.98
CA PRO A 72 -1.79 -8.07 -3.05
C PRO A 72 -1.73 -6.79 -3.90
N ALA A 73 -1.40 -5.63 -3.32
CA ALA A 73 -1.22 -4.40 -4.10
C ALA A 73 -0.07 -4.56 -5.13
N ALA A 74 1.05 -5.14 -4.71
CA ALA A 74 2.17 -5.49 -5.58
C ALA A 74 1.76 -6.52 -6.66
N ALA A 75 1.01 -7.56 -6.27
CA ALA A 75 0.53 -8.59 -7.20
C ALA A 75 -0.39 -8.00 -8.30
N HIS A 76 -1.18 -6.98 -7.97
CA HIS A 76 -2.02 -6.25 -8.92
C HIS A 76 -1.28 -5.22 -9.77
N GLY A 77 0.05 -5.11 -9.64
CA GLY A 77 0.85 -4.22 -10.48
C GLY A 77 0.82 -2.76 -10.04
N TYR A 78 0.46 -2.49 -8.78
CA TYR A 78 0.46 -1.12 -8.25
C TYR A 78 1.88 -0.70 -7.89
N PRO A 79 2.51 0.25 -8.62
CA PRO A 79 3.95 0.50 -8.49
C PRO A 79 4.41 0.89 -7.07
N PRO A 80 3.66 1.70 -6.28
CA PRO A 80 4.01 1.92 -4.88
C PRO A 80 3.99 0.66 -4.03
N GLY A 81 3.01 -0.23 -4.25
CA GLY A 81 2.93 -1.52 -3.55
C GLY A 81 4.08 -2.45 -3.94
N GLU A 82 4.44 -2.50 -5.23
CA GLU A 82 5.58 -3.27 -5.72
C GLU A 82 6.90 -2.82 -5.10
N TYR A 83 7.13 -1.50 -5.01
CA TYR A 83 8.32 -0.96 -4.35
C TYR A 83 8.36 -1.32 -2.87
N GLU A 84 7.31 -1.00 -2.10
CA GLU A 84 7.34 -1.19 -0.64
C GLU A 84 7.41 -2.67 -0.26
N TYR A 85 6.64 -3.54 -0.93
CA TYR A 85 6.71 -4.98 -0.68
C TYR A 85 8.07 -5.54 -1.12
N GLY A 86 8.61 -5.08 -2.25
CA GLY A 86 9.93 -5.48 -2.71
C GLY A 86 11.04 -5.05 -1.76
N PHE A 87 10.97 -3.83 -1.23
CA PHE A 87 11.91 -3.33 -0.23
C PHE A 87 11.82 -4.11 1.09
N ALA A 88 10.61 -4.44 1.53
CA ALA A 88 10.40 -5.26 2.70
C ALA A 88 10.98 -6.67 2.56
N LEU A 89 10.83 -7.31 1.39
CA LEU A 89 11.47 -8.59 1.08
C LEU A 89 13.00 -8.49 1.07
N LEU A 90 13.58 -7.40 0.57
CA LEU A 90 15.04 -7.20 0.62
C LEU A 90 15.58 -7.08 2.05
N ARG A 91 14.78 -6.51 2.96
CA ARG A 91 15.19 -6.23 4.34
C ARG A 91 14.69 -7.26 5.35
N GLY A 92 13.76 -8.13 4.97
CA GLY A 92 13.07 -9.04 5.88
C GLY A 92 12.15 -8.32 6.88
N MET A 93 11.50 -7.22 6.46
CA MET A 93 10.67 -6.39 7.34
C MET A 93 9.22 -6.85 7.30
N GLY A 94 8.73 -7.48 8.38
CA GLY A 94 7.35 -7.98 8.45
C GLY A 94 7.08 -9.21 7.56
N VAL A 95 8.03 -9.58 6.70
CA VAL A 95 8.02 -10.75 5.82
C VAL A 95 9.37 -11.45 5.83
N ALA A 96 9.38 -12.72 5.45
CA ALA A 96 10.62 -13.45 5.23
C ALA A 96 11.45 -12.76 4.14
N LYS A 97 12.76 -12.69 4.36
CA LYS A 97 13.68 -12.06 3.42
C LYS A 97 13.76 -12.88 2.12
N ASP A 98 13.57 -12.22 1.00
CA ASP A 98 13.72 -12.77 -0.35
C ASP A 98 14.33 -11.69 -1.26
N GLU A 99 15.64 -11.76 -1.47
CA GLU A 99 16.34 -10.73 -2.23
C GLU A 99 16.05 -10.79 -3.73
N GLU A 100 15.81 -11.99 -4.27
CA GLU A 100 15.55 -12.17 -5.68
C GLU A 100 14.18 -11.58 -6.04
N GLU A 101 13.15 -11.96 -5.30
CA GLU A 101 11.81 -11.45 -5.50
C GLU A 101 11.73 -9.95 -5.18
N GLY A 102 12.39 -9.50 -4.12
CA GLY A 102 12.43 -8.09 -3.75
C GLY A 102 13.02 -7.20 -4.84
N LEU A 103 14.16 -7.59 -5.43
CA LEU A 103 14.75 -6.88 -6.56
C LEU A 103 13.88 -6.95 -7.81
N ARG A 104 13.23 -8.09 -8.07
CA ARG A 104 12.33 -8.25 -9.22
C ARG A 104 11.16 -7.26 -9.15
N LEU A 105 10.55 -7.12 -7.98
CA LEU A 105 9.44 -6.19 -7.75
C LEU A 105 9.87 -4.74 -7.87
N ILE A 106 11.01 -4.35 -7.29
CA ILE A 106 11.53 -2.98 -7.40
C ILE A 106 11.84 -2.62 -8.87
N ARG A 107 12.44 -3.54 -9.63
CA ARG A 107 12.65 -3.33 -11.09
C ARG A 107 11.33 -3.16 -11.84
N LYS A 108 10.29 -3.90 -11.46
CA LYS A 108 8.96 -3.78 -12.05
C LYS A 108 8.33 -2.42 -11.73
N ALA A 109 8.40 -1.98 -10.48
CA ALA A 109 7.93 -0.66 -10.06
C ALA A 109 8.64 0.46 -10.83
N ALA A 110 9.98 0.37 -10.96
CA ALA A 110 10.79 1.32 -11.70
C ALA A 110 10.42 1.37 -13.19
N ALA A 111 10.23 0.20 -13.83
CA ALA A 111 9.78 0.11 -15.21
C ALA A 111 8.37 0.69 -15.42
N ALA A 112 7.53 0.69 -14.38
CA ALA A 112 6.21 1.30 -14.36
C ALA A 112 6.23 2.81 -14.01
N GLY A 113 7.41 3.43 -13.88
CA GLY A 113 7.57 4.85 -13.64
C GLY A 113 7.55 5.26 -12.16
N ASN A 114 7.72 4.33 -11.22
CA ASN A 114 7.93 4.68 -9.82
C ASN A 114 9.33 5.30 -9.64
N GLU A 115 9.37 6.60 -9.37
CA GLU A 115 10.61 7.38 -9.23
C GLU A 115 11.47 6.90 -8.05
N VAL A 116 10.85 6.57 -6.92
CA VAL A 116 11.56 6.05 -5.74
C VAL A 116 12.25 4.72 -6.04
N ALA A 117 11.59 3.84 -6.80
CA ALA A 117 12.17 2.58 -7.25
C ALA A 117 13.31 2.80 -8.25
N LEU A 118 13.18 3.78 -9.15
CA LEU A 118 14.24 4.16 -10.09
C LEU A 118 15.48 4.67 -9.35
N GLU A 119 15.30 5.61 -8.42
CA GLU A 119 16.37 6.17 -7.59
C GLU A 119 17.08 5.07 -6.79
N PHE A 120 16.32 4.18 -6.15
CA PHE A 120 16.86 3.06 -5.39
C PHE A 120 17.78 2.15 -6.24
N LEU A 121 17.39 1.87 -7.49
CA LEU A 121 18.21 1.05 -8.39
C LEU A 121 19.45 1.80 -8.86
N GLN A 122 19.33 3.08 -9.19
CA GLN A 122 20.46 3.91 -9.60
C GLN A 122 21.52 4.01 -8.50
N GLU A 123 21.11 4.22 -7.25
CA GLU A 123 22.02 4.23 -6.10
C GLU A 123 22.73 2.88 -5.93
N ARG A 124 22.00 1.78 -6.10
CA ARG A 124 22.57 0.43 -5.96
C ARG A 124 23.54 0.08 -7.09
N GLU A 125 23.27 0.52 -8.31
CA GLU A 125 24.09 0.24 -9.50
C GLU A 125 25.28 1.21 -9.64
N GLY A 126 25.16 2.44 -9.14
CA GLY A 126 26.24 3.43 -9.11
C GLY A 126 27.32 3.19 -8.03
N LEU A 127 27.11 2.19 -7.16
CA LEU A 127 28.06 1.78 -6.11
C LEU A 127 28.95 0.58 -6.51
N ALA A 128 28.88 0.12 -7.77
CA ALA A 128 29.72 -0.95 -8.33
C ALA A 128 30.86 -0.39 -9.19
#